data_AF-A0A4R0G3W2-F1
#
_entry.id   AF-A0A4R0G3W2-F1
#
_cell.length_a   1.000
_cell.length_b   1.000
_cell.length_c   1.000
_cell.angle_alpha   90.00
_cell.angle_beta   90.00
_cell.angle_gamma   90.00
#
_symmetry.space_group_name_H-M   'P 1'
#
loop_
_entity.id
_entity.type
_entity.pdbx_description
1 polymer ?
#
loop_
_entity_poly.entity_id
_entity_poly.type
_entity_poly.pdbx_seq_one_letter_code
_entity_poly.pdbx_strand_id
1 'polypeptide(L)'
;MGNGQSVVCDNPGTPYSKAKNSASASTTCGFDGYAGPSRTQPGGRYTITATTTWEIDWWVAGGGVTGSETVTREATTSIRIDELQVVTG
;
A
#
# COMPACT_ATOMS: atom_id res chain seq x y z
N MET A 1 1.32 -7.69 4.35
CA MET A 1 2.66 -7.28 3.83
C MET A 1 3.57 -8.45 3.43
N GLY A 2 3.07 -9.67 3.27
CA GLY A 2 3.89 -10.83 2.84
C GLY A 2 4.86 -11.37 3.89
N ASN A 3 5.16 -10.61 4.94
CA ASN A 3 6.00 -10.99 6.08
C ASN A 3 5.19 -11.25 7.37
N GLY A 4 3.88 -11.46 7.25
CA GLY A 4 2.95 -11.63 8.39
C GLY A 4 2.51 -10.33 9.06
N GLN A 5 3.09 -9.17 8.72
CA GLN A 5 2.66 -7.88 9.27
C GLN A 5 1.56 -7.23 8.43
N SER A 6 0.83 -6.31 9.06
CA SER A 6 -0.20 -5.44 8.48
C SER A 6 0.03 -4.00 8.91
N VAL A 7 -0.32 -3.05 8.04
CA VAL A 7 -0.36 -1.62 8.35
C VAL A 7 -1.75 -1.10 7.98
N VAL A 8 -2.33 -0.28 8.84
CA VAL A 8 -3.57 0.46 8.57
C VAL A 8 -3.19 1.92 8.38
N CYS A 9 -3.72 2.53 7.33
CA CYS A 9 -3.44 3.93 7.00
C CYS A 9 -4.73 4.74 7.12
N ASP A 10 -4.86 5.50 8.22
CA ASP A 10 -6.05 6.28 8.54
C ASP A 10 -6.09 7.67 7.88
N ASN A 11 -5.47 7.80 6.70
CA ASN A 11 -5.42 9.04 5.94
C ASN A 11 -5.57 8.78 4.44
N PRO A 12 -6.05 9.76 3.65
CA PRO A 12 -6.24 9.61 2.20
C PRO A 12 -4.94 9.43 1.39
N GLY A 13 -3.78 9.35 2.05
CA GLY A 13 -2.48 9.26 1.42
C GLY A 13 -1.93 10.62 0.95
N THR A 14 -0.79 10.57 0.28
CA THR A 14 -0.20 11.75 -0.37
C THR A 14 -0.63 11.78 -1.84
N PRO A 15 -1.18 12.91 -2.35
CA PRO A 15 -1.40 13.08 -3.78
C PRO A 15 -0.15 12.77 -4.61
N TYR A 16 -0.34 12.05 -5.71
CA TYR A 16 0.75 11.74 -6.64
C TYR A 16 1.33 13.02 -7.25
N SER A 17 2.66 13.13 -7.29
CA SER A 17 3.38 14.21 -7.94
C SER A 17 4.58 13.65 -8.68
N LYS A 18 4.75 14.02 -9.96
CA LYS A 18 5.91 13.63 -10.77
C LYS A 18 7.23 14.19 -10.22
N ALA A 19 7.18 15.27 -9.45
CA ALA A 19 8.36 15.90 -8.85
C ALA A 19 8.84 15.15 -7.59
N LYS A 20 8.04 14.25 -7.01
CA LYS A 20 8.46 13.48 -5.84
C LYS A 20 9.40 12.34 -6.27
N ASN A 21 10.52 12.24 -5.56
CA ASN A 21 11.41 11.08 -5.66
C ASN A 21 10.67 9.83 -5.16
N SER A 22 10.58 8.81 -6.00
CA SER A 22 9.94 7.53 -5.68
C SER A 22 10.66 6.74 -4.58
N ALA A 23 11.93 7.05 -4.32
CA ALA A 23 12.74 6.46 -3.25
C ALA A 23 12.56 7.17 -1.89
N SER A 24 11.88 8.31 -1.84
CA SER A 24 11.59 8.97 -0.56
C SER A 24 10.52 8.19 0.21
N ALA A 25 10.77 7.98 1.51
CA ALA A 25 9.80 7.34 2.39
C ALA A 25 8.45 8.09 2.35
N SER A 26 7.36 7.32 2.26
CA SER A 26 6.02 7.88 2.37
C SER A 26 5.78 8.36 3.81
N THR A 27 5.46 9.64 3.97
CA THR A 27 5.16 10.24 5.28
C THR A 27 3.74 9.97 5.75
N THR A 28 2.89 9.44 4.88
CA THR A 28 1.46 9.24 5.16
C THR A 28 1.09 7.77 5.33
N CYS A 29 1.71 6.87 4.56
CA CYS A 29 1.39 5.45 4.57
C CYS A 29 2.60 4.65 4.05
N GLY A 30 3.74 4.79 4.72
CA GLY A 30 4.95 4.01 4.43
C GLY A 30 5.01 2.73 5.26
N PHE A 31 5.80 1.77 4.81
CA PHE A 31 6.10 0.56 5.57
C PHE A 31 7.58 0.18 5.40
N ASP A 32 8.30 0.10 6.50
CA ASP A 32 9.73 -0.19 6.60
C ASP A 32 10.03 -1.51 7.34
N GLY A 33 8.99 -2.26 7.74
CA GLY A 33 9.09 -3.49 8.56
C GLY A 33 9.70 -4.73 7.88
N TYR A 34 10.34 -4.60 6.72
CA TYR A 34 11.02 -5.74 6.08
C TYR A 34 12.39 -5.98 6.72
N ALA A 35 12.42 -6.80 7.76
CA ALA A 35 13.63 -7.11 8.52
C ALA A 35 14.65 -8.01 7.80
N GLY A 36 14.31 -8.58 6.63
CA GLY A 36 15.18 -9.51 5.93
C GLY A 36 14.94 -9.59 4.43
N PRO A 37 15.87 -10.25 3.70
CA PRO A 37 15.77 -10.39 2.26
C PRO A 37 14.60 -11.29 1.86
N SER A 38 13.96 -10.95 0.75
CA SER A 38 12.84 -11.70 0.19
C SER A 38 13.21 -13.06 -0.42
N ARG A 39 14.50 -13.42 -0.49
CA ARG A 39 14.99 -14.68 -1.08
C ARG A 39 14.41 -15.95 -0.43
N THR A 40 13.96 -15.86 0.82
CA THR A 40 13.35 -16.97 1.56
C THR A 40 11.84 -17.07 1.36
N GLN A 41 11.23 -16.10 0.69
CA GLN A 41 9.80 -16.11 0.41
C GLN A 41 9.47 -16.94 -0.82
N PRO A 42 8.23 -17.44 -0.96
CA PRO A 42 7.76 -18.07 -2.20
C PRO A 42 8.02 -17.18 -3.42
N GLY A 43 8.68 -17.73 -4.44
CA GLY A 43 9.06 -16.97 -5.64
C GLY A 43 10.11 -15.87 -5.39
N GLY A 44 10.77 -15.85 -4.23
CA GLY A 44 11.81 -14.90 -3.87
C GLY A 44 11.30 -13.46 -3.70
N ARG A 45 10.02 -13.27 -3.37
CA ARG A 45 9.36 -11.96 -3.26
C ARG A 45 8.36 -11.91 -2.12
N TYR A 46 8.17 -10.74 -1.53
CA TYR A 46 7.04 -10.50 -0.62
C TYR A 46 5.79 -10.18 -1.44
N THR A 47 4.71 -10.92 -1.21
CA THR A 47 3.39 -10.62 -1.78
C THR A 47 2.65 -9.65 -0.85
N ILE A 48 2.22 -8.52 -1.40
CA ILE A 48 1.51 -7.46 -0.68
C ILE A 48 0.10 -7.39 -1.23
N THR A 49 -0.89 -7.50 -0.35
CA THR A 49 -2.29 -7.22 -0.65
C THR A 49 -2.69 -5.98 0.14
N ALA A 50 -3.24 -5.00 -0.55
CA ALA A 50 -3.81 -3.79 0.02
C ALA A 50 -5.33 -3.83 -0.16
N THR A 51 -6.06 -3.53 0.92
CA THR A 51 -7.52 -3.41 0.91
C THR A 51 -7.88 -1.96 1.15
N THR A 52 -8.79 -1.41 0.35
CA THR A 52 -9.26 -0.04 0.47
C THR A 52 -10.78 -0.03 0.50
N THR A 53 -11.35 0.62 1.51
CA THR A 53 -12.80 0.78 1.67
C THR A 53 -13.15 2.25 1.48
N TRP A 54 -14.15 2.51 0.63
CA TRP A 54 -14.68 3.82 0.32
C TRP A 54 -16.14 3.91 0.74
N GLU A 55 -16.50 4.99 1.41
CA GLU A 55 -17.89 5.42 1.55
C GLU A 55 -18.17 6.45 0.45
N ILE A 56 -19.23 6.21 -0.32
CA ILE A 56 -19.59 6.99 -1.50
C ILE A 56 -20.97 7.57 -1.27
N ASP A 57 -21.06 8.88 -1.13
CA ASP A 57 -22.32 9.61 -1.13
C ASP A 57 -22.66 10.08 -2.55
N TRP A 58 -23.92 9.96 -2.94
CA TRP A 58 -24.40 10.41 -4.25
C TRP A 58 -25.78 11.05 -4.17
N TRP A 59 -26.11 11.85 -5.19
CA TRP A 59 -27.42 12.48 -5.35
C TRP A 59 -27.76 12.72 -6.82
N VAL A 60 -29.05 12.84 -7.13
CA VAL A 60 -29.51 13.19 -8.47
C VAL A 60 -29.47 14.71 -8.64
N ALA A 61 -28.75 15.20 -9.64
CA ALA A 61 -28.77 16.62 -9.98
C ALA A 61 -30.20 17.02 -10.41
N GLY A 62 -30.84 17.91 -9.64
CA GLY A 62 -32.21 18.38 -9.92
C GLY A 62 -33.33 17.44 -9.45
N GLY A 63 -33.00 16.29 -8.85
CA GLY A 63 -33.96 15.38 -8.22
C GLY A 63 -33.60 15.19 -6.75
N GLY A 64 -34.54 15.35 -5.82
CA GLY A 64 -34.28 15.31 -4.37
C GLY A 64 -33.89 13.95 -3.79
N VAL A 65 -33.39 13.02 -4.59
CA VAL A 65 -32.97 11.68 -4.18
C VAL A 65 -31.48 11.66 -3.91
N THR A 66 -31.11 11.13 -2.75
CA THR A 66 -29.73 10.92 -2.30
C THR A 66 -29.55 9.47 -1.83
N GLY A 67 -28.29 9.03 -1.71
CA GLY A 67 -27.96 7.72 -1.18
C GLY A 67 -26.48 7.63 -0.80
N SER A 68 -26.13 6.54 -0.12
CA SER A 68 -24.75 6.19 0.19
C SER A 68 -24.48 4.73 -0.13
N GLU A 69 -23.23 4.43 -0.51
CA GLU A 69 -22.76 3.07 -0.77
C GLU A 69 -21.36 2.87 -0.20
N THR A 70 -21.08 1.66 0.31
CA THR A 70 -19.74 1.27 0.73
C THR A 70 -19.12 0.32 -0.29
N VAL A 71 -17.93 0.67 -0.77
CA VAL A 71 -17.19 -0.11 -1.77
C VAL A 71 -15.83 -0.52 -1.22
N THR A 72 -15.58 -1.82 -1.14
CA THR A 72 -14.26 -2.37 -0.81
C THR A 72 -13.56 -2.88 -2.07
N ARG A 73 -12.27 -2.55 -2.22
CA ARG A 73 -11.41 -3.02 -3.30
C ARG A 73 -10.13 -3.61 -2.74
N GLU A 74 -9.60 -4.59 -3.43
CA GLU A 74 -8.29 -5.18 -3.13
C GLU A 74 -7.36 -5.05 -4.32
N ALA A 75 -6.08 -4.80 -4.03
CA ALA A 75 -5.00 -4.77 -5.00
C ALA A 75 -3.84 -5.61 -4.48
N THR A 76 -3.31 -6.50 -5.31
CA THR A 76 -2.16 -7.34 -4.95
C THR A 76 -0.98 -7.01 -5.86
N THR A 77 0.19 -6.86 -5.25
CA THR A 77 1.48 -6.67 -5.93
C THR A 77 2.56 -7.50 -5.23
N SER A 78 3.75 -7.56 -5.79
CA SER A 78 4.90 -8.18 -5.13
C SER A 78 6.14 -7.32 -5.25
N ILE A 79 6.98 -7.36 -4.23
CA ILE A 79 8.24 -6.61 -4.16
C ILE A 79 9.41 -7.54 -3.85
N ARG A 80 10.59 -7.10 -4.27
CA ARG A 80 11.86 -7.75 -3.95
C ARG A 80 12.60 -6.87 -2.95
N ILE A 81 13.05 -7.49 -1.86
CA ILE A 81 13.96 -6.91 -0.88
C ILE A 81 15.25 -7.72 -0.96
N ASP A 82 16.35 -7.05 -1.29
CA ASP A 82 17.69 -7.63 -1.32
C ASP A 82 18.49 -7.14 -0.10
N GLU A 83 19.52 -7.89 0.25
CA GLU A 83 20.43 -7.59 1.36
C GLU A 83 21.84 -7.39 0.79
N LEU A 84 22.53 -6.32 1.20
CA LEU A 84 23.94 -6.13 0.90
C LEU A 84 24.77 -6.73 2.04
N GLN A 85 25.55 -7.77 1.75
CA GLN A 85 26.50 -8.33 2.71
C GLN A 85 27.90 -7.81 2.41
N VAL A 86 28.58 -7.30 3.45
CA VAL A 86 30.01 -6.98 3.38
C VAL A 86 30.79 -8.12 4.03
N VAL A 87 31.72 -8.70 3.29
CA VAL A 87 32.70 -9.65 3.83
C VAL A 87 33.91 -8.84 4.27
N THR A 88 34.09 -8.64 5.56
CA THR A 88 35.34 -8.15 6.14
C THR A 88 36.20 -9.35 6.50
N GLY A 89 37.30 -9.55 5.78
CA GLY A 89 38.35 -10.52 6.08
C GLY A 89 39.45 -9.93 6.94
#